data_AF-A0A9E2YSJ6-F1
#
_entry.id   AF-A0A9E2YSJ6-F1
#
_cell.length_a   1.000
_cell.length_b   1.000
_cell.length_c   1.000
_cell.angle_alpha   90.00
_cell.angle_beta   90.00
_cell.angle_gamma   90.00
#
_symmetry.space_group_name_H-M   'P 1'
#
loop_
_entity.id
_entity.type
_entity.pdbx_description
1 polymer ?
#
loop_
_entity_poly.entity_id
_entity_poly.type
_entity_poly.pdbx_seq_one_letter_code
_entity_poly.pdbx_strand_id
1 'polypeptide(L)'
;MLSQNEATHRENLYSEVAPISPIEHDLFEQLFAASWNLARYRRMENEIFQNEPNPLLNPVTAKALDTLQRLKAVAERSYRLTLKEIRTIQTNYALRALLPDPIRAAVPALADTQKVLRSIPKTPAPEIPKPFPPAPFEFGFDPNEPIDTYPLRPASSVDLQNEPNRANVPDDIPEAA
;
A
#
# COMPACT_ATOMS: atom_id res chain seq x y z
N MET A 1 30.00 -6.17 -20.69
CA MET A 1 29.05 -6.99 -21.48
C MET A 1 27.64 -7.09 -20.88
N LEU A 2 27.45 -7.03 -19.55
CA LEU A 2 26.11 -7.11 -18.95
C LEU A 2 25.14 -6.00 -19.38
N SER A 3 25.62 -4.76 -19.55
CA SER A 3 24.80 -3.61 -19.97
C SER A 3 24.18 -3.79 -21.36
N GLN A 4 24.84 -4.50 -22.28
CA GLN A 4 24.32 -4.68 -23.63
C GLN A 4 23.18 -5.69 -23.69
N ASN A 5 23.30 -6.80 -22.95
CA ASN A 5 22.24 -7.80 -22.83
C ASN A 5 21.00 -7.22 -22.13
N GLU A 6 21.21 -6.38 -21.12
CA GLU A 6 20.14 -5.69 -20.42
C GLU A 6 19.42 -4.71 -21.34
N ALA A 7 20.17 -3.90 -22.10
CA ALA A 7 19.60 -2.98 -23.08
C ALA A 7 18.81 -3.70 -24.17
N THR A 8 19.34 -4.81 -24.72
CA THR A 8 18.61 -5.63 -25.70
C THR A 8 17.34 -6.24 -25.12
N HIS A 9 17.38 -6.73 -23.88
CA HIS A 9 16.19 -7.28 -23.20
C HIS A 9 15.12 -6.20 -22.98
N ARG A 10 15.55 -5.01 -22.56
CA ARG A 10 14.65 -3.85 -22.39
C ARG A 10 14.02 -3.46 -23.72
N GLU A 11 14.81 -3.34 -24.78
CA GLU A 11 14.33 -2.98 -26.12
C GLU A 11 13.30 -3.98 -26.65
N ASN A 12 13.59 -5.27 -26.55
CA ASN A 12 12.66 -6.33 -26.94
C ASN A 12 11.34 -6.22 -26.17
N LEU A 13 11.41 -6.10 -24.84
CA LEU A 13 10.23 -5.98 -24.00
C LEU A 13 9.44 -4.69 -24.31
N TYR A 14 10.15 -3.59 -24.59
CA TYR A 14 9.55 -2.31 -24.95
C TYR A 14 8.81 -2.41 -26.29
N SER A 15 9.38 -3.11 -27.27
CA SER A 15 8.75 -3.33 -28.57
C SER A 15 7.48 -4.18 -28.49
N GLU A 16 7.43 -5.14 -27.57
CA GLU A 16 6.25 -6.01 -27.36
C GLU A 16 5.12 -5.30 -26.59
N VAL A 17 5.48 -4.53 -25.56
CA VAL A 17 4.51 -3.88 -24.68
C VAL A 17 4.03 -2.55 -25.24
N ALA A 18 4.91 -1.81 -25.94
CA ALA A 18 4.64 -0.51 -26.54
C ALA A 18 3.86 0.45 -25.61
N PRO A 19 4.44 0.85 -24.46
CA PRO A 19 3.76 1.77 -23.54
C PRO A 19 3.54 3.14 -24.20
N ILE A 20 2.32 3.67 -24.07
CA ILE A 20 1.90 4.95 -24.70
C ILE A 20 1.75 6.06 -23.66
N SER A 21 1.19 5.71 -22.50
CA SER A 21 0.88 6.66 -21.42
C SER A 21 2.02 6.74 -20.40
N PRO A 22 2.24 7.88 -19.71
CA PRO A 22 3.22 7.98 -18.62
C PRO A 22 3.05 6.90 -17.54
N ILE A 23 1.79 6.56 -17.20
CA ILE A 23 1.49 5.50 -16.23
C ILE A 23 1.92 4.13 -16.78
N GLU A 24 1.75 3.90 -18.08
CA GLU A 24 2.21 2.66 -18.73
C GLU A 24 3.75 2.59 -18.75
N HIS A 25 4.45 3.72 -18.87
CA HIS A 25 5.91 3.76 -18.75
C HIS A 25 6.39 3.38 -17.35
N ASP A 26 5.75 3.91 -16.29
CA ASP A 26 6.11 3.54 -14.91
C ASP A 26 5.86 2.05 -14.62
N LEU A 27 4.73 1.53 -15.11
CA LEU A 27 4.42 0.10 -15.02
C LEU A 27 5.38 -0.75 -15.86
N PHE A 28 5.82 -0.24 -17.01
CA PHE A 28 6.81 -0.89 -17.85
C PHE A 28 8.16 -1.04 -17.14
N GLU A 29 8.64 -0.01 -16.44
CA GLU A 29 9.90 -0.10 -15.68
C GLU A 29 9.82 -1.16 -14.57
N GLN A 30 8.66 -1.29 -13.92
CA GLN A 30 8.42 -2.38 -12.96
C GLN A 30 8.39 -3.75 -13.62
N LEU A 31 7.72 -3.87 -14.76
CA LEU A 31 7.67 -5.11 -15.56
C LEU A 31 9.07 -5.53 -16.01
N PHE A 32 9.86 -4.57 -16.49
CA PHE A 32 11.24 -4.77 -16.91
C PHE A 32 12.08 -5.28 -15.74
N ALA A 33 12.07 -4.59 -14.61
CA ALA A 33 12.79 -5.00 -13.41
C ALA A 33 12.41 -6.43 -12.96
N ALA A 34 11.11 -6.74 -12.93
CA ALA A 34 10.64 -8.09 -12.59
C ALA A 34 11.13 -9.15 -13.59
N SER A 35 11.02 -8.88 -14.90
CA SER A 35 11.46 -9.81 -15.95
C SER A 35 12.97 -10.08 -15.90
N TRP A 36 13.76 -9.03 -15.67
CA TRP A 36 15.22 -9.13 -15.57
C TRP A 36 15.64 -9.89 -14.32
N ASN A 37 14.99 -9.62 -13.18
CA ASN A 37 15.21 -10.36 -11.95
C ASN A 37 14.91 -11.85 -12.11
N LEU A 38 13.82 -12.22 -12.81
CA LEU A 38 13.53 -13.62 -13.11
C LEU A 38 14.64 -14.29 -13.95
N ALA A 39 15.16 -13.60 -14.95
CA ALA A 39 16.27 -14.11 -15.75
C ALA A 39 17.54 -14.31 -14.89
N ARG A 40 17.82 -13.37 -13.97
CA ARG A 40 18.96 -13.47 -13.03
C ARG A 40 18.79 -14.61 -12.04
N TYR A 41 17.60 -14.77 -11.44
CA TYR A 41 17.34 -15.85 -10.50
C TYR A 41 17.46 -17.21 -11.17
N ARG A 42 17.01 -17.36 -12.42
CA ARG A 42 17.22 -18.60 -13.19
C ARG A 42 18.71 -18.90 -13.42
N ARG A 43 19.54 -17.89 -13.67
CA ARG A 43 21.00 -18.08 -13.81
C ARG A 43 21.62 -18.51 -12.49
N MET A 44 21.29 -17.84 -11.39
CA MET A 44 21.78 -18.21 -10.05
C MET A 44 21.33 -19.62 -9.65
N GLU A 45 20.09 -20.00 -9.97
CA GLU A 45 19.57 -21.36 -9.78
C GLU A 45 20.44 -22.37 -10.54
N ASN A 46 20.70 -22.12 -11.82
CA ASN A 46 21.56 -22.99 -12.64
C ASN A 46 23.00 -23.07 -12.11
N GLU A 47 23.58 -21.96 -11.65
CA GLU A 47 24.91 -21.92 -11.04
C GLU A 47 25.00 -22.80 -9.79
N ILE A 48 23.95 -22.81 -8.95
CA ILE A 48 23.90 -23.68 -7.76
C ILE A 48 23.85 -25.16 -8.18
N PHE A 49 23.03 -25.51 -9.17
CA PHE A 49 22.94 -26.89 -9.67
C PHE A 49 24.19 -27.37 -10.42
N GLN A 50 24.97 -26.45 -11.00
CA GLN A 50 26.24 -26.79 -11.67
C GLN A 50 27.37 -27.05 -10.67
N ASN A 51 27.41 -26.28 -9.57
CA ASN A 51 28.50 -26.36 -8.60
C ASN A 51 28.30 -27.46 -7.54
N GLU A 52 27.06 -27.85 -7.27
CA GLU A 52 26.72 -28.84 -6.25
C GLU A 52 25.82 -29.93 -6.86
N PRO A 53 26.28 -31.19 -6.97
CA PRO A 53 25.53 -32.26 -7.64
C PRO A 53 24.26 -32.66 -6.88
N ASN A 54 24.18 -32.39 -5.58
CA ASN A 54 22.94 -32.52 -4.81
C ASN A 54 22.75 -31.33 -3.85
N PRO A 55 22.23 -30.20 -4.36
CA PRO A 55 22.16 -28.95 -3.59
C PRO A 55 21.13 -28.98 -2.47
N LEU A 56 20.33 -30.05 -2.37
CA LEU A 56 19.37 -30.24 -1.28
C LEU A 56 19.98 -30.95 -0.06
N LEU A 57 21.11 -31.65 -0.23
CA LEU A 57 21.78 -32.35 0.88
C LEU A 57 22.71 -31.42 1.68
N ASN A 58 23.23 -30.38 1.05
CA ASN A 58 24.03 -29.37 1.72
C ASN A 58 23.09 -28.29 2.32
N PRO A 59 23.12 -28.05 3.65
CA PRO A 59 22.19 -27.14 4.31
C PRO A 59 22.36 -25.68 3.86
N VAL A 60 23.56 -25.30 3.42
CA VAL A 60 23.85 -23.94 2.93
C VAL A 60 23.21 -23.70 1.57
N THR A 61 23.40 -24.62 0.63
CA THR A 61 22.82 -24.54 -0.72
C THR A 61 21.31 -24.71 -0.69
N ALA A 62 20.78 -25.58 0.17
CA ALA A 62 19.34 -25.76 0.35
C ALA A 62 18.67 -24.47 0.83
N LYS A 63 19.28 -23.77 1.80
CA LYS A 63 18.78 -22.48 2.29
C LYS A 63 18.83 -21.40 1.20
N ALA A 64 19.93 -21.34 0.44
CA ALA A 64 20.07 -20.40 -0.66
C ALA A 64 19.00 -20.64 -1.75
N LEU A 65 18.72 -21.90 -2.10
CA LEU A 65 17.66 -22.26 -3.03
C LEU A 65 16.28 -21.84 -2.53
N ASP A 66 15.94 -22.10 -1.26
CA ASP A 66 14.66 -21.66 -0.69
C ASP A 66 14.49 -20.13 -0.76
N THR A 67 15.53 -19.37 -0.40
CA THR A 67 15.49 -17.90 -0.54
C THR A 67 15.31 -17.47 -2.00
N LEU A 68 15.97 -18.14 -2.93
CA LEU A 68 15.88 -17.84 -4.35
C LEU A 68 14.47 -18.14 -4.89
N GLN A 69 13.86 -19.25 -4.49
CA GLN A 69 12.49 -19.59 -4.89
C GLN A 69 11.48 -18.56 -4.38
N ARG A 70 11.63 -18.07 -3.14
CA ARG A 70 10.76 -17.03 -2.60
C ARG A 70 10.88 -15.73 -3.38
N LEU A 71 12.11 -15.29 -3.67
CA LEU A 71 12.36 -14.08 -4.46
C LEU A 71 11.82 -14.21 -5.89
N LYS A 72 12.00 -15.38 -6.50
CA LYS A 72 11.42 -15.72 -7.81
C LYS A 72 9.90 -15.63 -7.79
N ALA A 73 9.23 -16.20 -6.79
CA ALA A 73 7.77 -16.12 -6.66
C ALA A 73 7.27 -14.67 -6.53
N VAL A 74 7.98 -13.82 -5.77
CA VAL A 74 7.65 -12.38 -5.66
C VAL A 74 7.82 -11.68 -7.01
N ALA A 75 8.92 -11.92 -7.72
CA ALA A 75 9.16 -11.33 -9.03
C ALA A 75 8.15 -11.83 -10.09
N GLU A 76 7.77 -13.10 -10.08
CA GLU A 76 6.72 -13.65 -10.96
C GLU A 76 5.37 -12.99 -10.71
N ARG A 77 5.02 -12.78 -9.43
CA ARG A 77 3.80 -12.08 -9.07
C ARG A 77 3.81 -10.64 -9.59
N SER A 78 4.90 -9.90 -9.35
CA SER A 78 5.05 -8.53 -9.85
C SER A 78 4.95 -8.47 -11.37
N TYR A 79 5.62 -9.37 -12.08
CA TYR A 79 5.56 -9.49 -13.54
C TYR A 79 4.12 -9.71 -14.05
N ARG A 80 3.39 -10.67 -13.47
CA ARG A 80 2.02 -10.97 -13.90
C ARG A 80 1.05 -9.84 -13.61
N LEU A 81 1.18 -9.17 -12.46
CA LEU A 81 0.32 -8.06 -12.08
C LEU A 81 0.53 -6.85 -13.00
N THR A 82 1.77 -6.41 -13.16
CA THR A 82 2.12 -5.26 -14.01
C THR A 82 1.73 -5.50 -15.47
N LEU A 83 2.00 -6.68 -16.02
CA LEU A 83 1.58 -7.03 -17.38
C LEU A 83 0.06 -7.00 -17.55
N LYS A 84 -0.69 -7.49 -16.56
CA LYS A 84 -2.15 -7.45 -16.57
C LYS A 84 -2.66 -6.01 -16.52
N GLU A 85 -2.08 -5.16 -15.69
CA GLU A 85 -2.46 -3.75 -15.56
C GLU A 85 -2.23 -2.99 -16.87
N ILE A 86 -1.06 -3.12 -17.48
CA ILE A 86 -0.75 -2.47 -18.77
C ILE A 86 -1.75 -2.92 -19.84
N ARG A 87 -1.99 -4.22 -19.98
CA ARG A 87 -2.98 -4.74 -20.95
C ARG A 87 -4.39 -4.25 -20.68
N THR A 88 -4.77 -4.09 -19.40
CA THR A 88 -6.08 -3.55 -19.02
C THR A 88 -6.22 -2.09 -19.44
N ILE A 89 -5.19 -1.28 -19.19
CA ILE A 89 -5.14 0.13 -19.59
C ILE A 89 -5.22 0.25 -21.13
N GLN A 90 -4.37 -0.49 -21.85
CA GLN A 90 -4.34 -0.48 -23.32
C GLN A 90 -5.66 -0.96 -23.94
N THR A 91 -6.26 -2.02 -23.39
CA THR A 91 -7.56 -2.51 -23.85
C THR A 91 -8.65 -1.46 -23.62
N ASN A 92 -8.64 -0.81 -22.44
CA ASN A 92 -9.59 0.26 -22.13
C ASN A 92 -9.45 1.44 -23.10
N TYR A 93 -8.22 1.84 -23.45
CA TYR A 93 -7.98 2.88 -24.45
C TYR A 93 -8.50 2.46 -25.84
N ALA A 94 -8.18 1.25 -26.29
CA ALA A 94 -8.65 0.73 -27.58
C ALA A 94 -10.18 0.69 -27.66
N LEU A 95 -10.86 0.20 -26.62
CA LEU A 95 -12.32 0.18 -26.57
C LEU A 95 -12.93 1.58 -26.57
N ARG A 96 -12.31 2.55 -25.87
CA ARG A 96 -12.75 3.94 -25.87
C ARG A 96 -12.60 4.61 -27.23
N ALA A 97 -11.54 4.28 -27.99
CA ALA A 97 -11.34 4.80 -29.33
C ALA A 97 -12.44 4.33 -30.31
N LEU A 98 -12.98 3.12 -30.12
CA LEU A 98 -14.05 2.57 -30.97
C LEU A 98 -15.44 3.14 -30.67
N LEU A 99 -15.64 3.77 -29.51
CA LEU A 99 -16.94 4.32 -29.11
C LEU A 99 -17.18 5.69 -29.76
N PRO A 100 -18.39 5.96 -30.30
CA PRO A 100 -18.80 7.29 -30.73
C PRO A 100 -18.76 8.30 -29.58
N ASP A 101 -18.40 9.55 -29.87
CA ASP A 101 -18.24 10.63 -28.87
C ASP A 101 -19.42 10.80 -27.89
N PRO A 102 -20.71 10.76 -28.29
CA PRO A 102 -21.80 10.91 -27.32
C PRO A 102 -21.87 9.76 -26.30
N ILE A 103 -21.46 8.55 -26.70
CA ILE A 103 -21.46 7.37 -25.83
C ILE A 103 -20.19 7.36 -24.98
N ARG A 104 -19.05 7.78 -25.53
CA ARG A 104 -17.77 7.87 -24.81
C ARG A 104 -17.85 8.82 -23.60
N ALA A 105 -18.58 9.93 -23.73
CA ALA A 105 -18.80 10.87 -22.63
C ALA A 105 -19.66 10.29 -21.49
N ALA A 106 -20.58 9.38 -21.81
CA ALA A 106 -21.48 8.76 -20.85
C ALA A 106 -20.88 7.53 -20.13
N VAL A 107 -19.85 6.89 -20.70
CA VAL A 107 -19.24 5.68 -20.13
C VAL A 107 -18.10 6.07 -19.17
N PRO A 108 -18.22 5.81 -17.85
CA PRO A 108 -17.13 6.04 -16.90
C PRO A 108 -15.91 5.19 -17.28
N ALA A 109 -14.70 5.65 -16.97
CA ALA A 109 -13.49 4.90 -17.29
C ALA A 109 -13.57 3.53 -16.59
N LEU A 110 -13.40 2.44 -17.33
CA LEU A 110 -13.48 1.07 -16.82
C LEU A 110 -12.31 0.68 -15.88
N ALA A 111 -11.55 1.67 -15.40
CA ALA A 111 -10.68 1.60 -14.23
C ALA A 111 -11.32 2.39 -13.08
N ASP A 112 -12.59 2.12 -12.76
CA ASP A 112 -13.25 2.81 -11.65
C ASP A 112 -12.83 2.15 -10.33
N THR A 113 -11.73 2.64 -9.76
CA THR A 113 -11.31 2.38 -8.38
C THR A 113 -12.45 2.69 -7.38
N GLN A 114 -13.50 3.41 -7.78
CA GLN A 114 -14.71 3.57 -6.96
C GLN A 114 -15.55 2.30 -6.81
N LYS A 115 -15.47 1.30 -7.70
CA LYS A 115 -16.05 -0.03 -7.41
C LYS A 115 -15.31 -0.73 -6.27
N VAL A 116 -14.00 -0.52 -6.16
CA VAL A 116 -13.18 -1.00 -5.03
C VAL A 116 -13.54 -0.21 -3.76
N LEU A 117 -13.70 1.12 -3.83
CA LEU A 117 -14.17 1.92 -2.69
C LEU A 117 -15.58 1.54 -2.20
N ARG A 118 -16.48 1.12 -3.10
CA ARG A 118 -17.80 0.58 -2.72
C ARG A 118 -17.75 -0.81 -2.08
N SER A 119 -16.66 -1.55 -2.27
CA SER A 119 -16.43 -2.86 -1.64
C SER A 119 -15.73 -2.76 -0.28
N ILE A 120 -15.20 -1.59 0.08
CA ILE A 120 -14.77 -1.30 1.44
C ILE A 120 -16.05 -1.19 2.28
N PRO A 121 -16.26 -2.03 3.31
CA PRO A 121 -17.43 -1.88 4.17
C PRO A 121 -17.39 -0.47 4.77
N LYS A 122 -18.46 0.29 4.55
CA LYS A 122 -18.65 1.61 5.12
C LYS A 122 -18.55 1.47 6.65
N THR A 123 -17.41 1.82 7.25
CA THR A 123 -17.39 2.08 8.69
C THR A 123 -18.48 3.12 8.93
N PRO A 124 -19.50 2.83 9.76
CA PRO A 124 -20.57 3.79 9.98
C PRO A 124 -19.92 5.09 10.49
N ALA A 125 -20.24 6.20 9.84
CA ALA A 125 -19.79 7.52 10.27
C ALA A 125 -20.14 7.68 11.76
N PRO A 126 -19.27 8.28 12.59
CA PRO A 126 -19.57 8.49 13.99
C PRO A 126 -20.90 9.24 14.09
N GLU A 127 -21.84 8.70 14.86
CA GLU A 127 -23.15 9.31 15.05
C GLU A 127 -22.95 10.72 15.62
N ILE A 128 -23.27 11.73 14.82
CA ILE A 128 -23.39 13.10 15.33
C ILE A 128 -24.59 13.06 16.28
N PRO A 129 -24.41 13.28 17.59
CA PRO A 129 -25.53 13.25 18.53
C PRO A 129 -26.55 14.29 18.08
N LYS A 130 -27.83 13.88 18.06
CA LYS A 130 -28.96 14.76 17.71
C LYS A 130 -28.83 16.07 18.50
N PRO A 131 -29.11 17.23 17.88
CA PRO A 131 -29.09 18.49 18.62
C PRO A 131 -30.04 18.33 19.82
N PHE A 132 -29.52 18.62 21.01
CA PHE A 132 -30.33 18.62 22.23
C PHE A 132 -31.57 19.49 21.98
N PRO A 133 -32.78 19.05 22.39
CA PRO A 133 -33.91 19.96 22.38
C PRO A 133 -33.52 21.20 23.20
N PRO A 134 -33.90 22.43 22.77
CA PRO A 134 -33.68 23.58 23.62
C PRO A 134 -34.42 23.32 24.92
N ALA A 135 -33.68 23.18 26.01
CA ALA A 135 -34.29 23.14 27.33
C ALA A 135 -35.11 24.43 27.51
N PRO A 136 -36.26 24.38 28.20
CA PRO A 136 -36.98 25.57 28.59
C PRO A 136 -36.15 26.29 29.67
N PHE A 137 -35.08 26.95 29.25
CA PHE A 137 -34.39 27.91 30.09
C PHE A 137 -35.14 29.23 29.93
N GLU A 138 -36.14 29.43 30.78
CA GLU A 138 -36.54 30.78 31.17
C GLU A 138 -35.38 31.38 31.97
N PHE A 139 -34.34 31.84 31.27
CA PHE A 139 -33.42 32.81 31.86
C PHE A 139 -34.21 34.11 31.97
N GLY A 140 -34.86 34.30 33.12
CA GLY A 140 -35.34 35.60 33.58
C GLY A 140 -34.13 36.51 33.76
N PHE A 141 -33.64 37.06 32.65
CA PHE A 141 -32.63 38.11 32.65
C PHE A 141 -33.40 39.42 32.83
N ASP A 142 -33.51 39.88 34.08
CA ASP A 142 -33.99 41.23 34.36
C ASP A 142 -32.85 42.21 34.03
N PRO A 143 -32.99 43.05 33.00
CA PRO A 143 -31.92 43.95 32.56
C PRO A 143 -31.56 45.05 33.57
N ASN A 144 -32.23 45.11 34.74
CA ASN A 144 -31.96 46.09 35.78
C ASN A 144 -31.29 45.55 37.06
N GLU A 145 -30.87 44.27 37.10
CA GLU A 145 -30.06 43.78 38.23
C GLU A 145 -28.57 44.19 38.10
N PRO A 146 -27.96 44.75 39.16
CA PRO A 146 -26.54 45.13 39.14
C PRO A 146 -25.62 43.90 39.09
N ILE A 147 -24.58 43.98 38.25
CA ILE A 147 -23.72 42.87 37.78
C ILE A 147 -22.84 42.20 38.89
N ASP A 148 -22.79 42.74 40.11
CA ASP A 148 -21.80 42.33 41.12
C ASP A 148 -22.22 41.16 42.04
N THR A 149 -22.97 40.18 41.51
CA THR A 149 -23.38 39.02 42.31
C THR A 149 -23.27 37.68 41.58
N TYR A 150 -22.09 37.34 41.07
CA TYR A 150 -21.71 35.94 40.87
C TYR A 150 -20.46 35.61 41.67
N PRO A 151 -20.52 34.68 42.64
CA PRO A 151 -19.35 34.30 43.41
C PRO A 151 -18.34 33.59 42.50
N LEU A 152 -17.09 34.07 42.49
CA LEU A 152 -15.95 33.41 41.85
C LEU A 152 -15.83 31.98 42.39
N ARG A 153 -16.16 30.99 41.55
CA ARG A 153 -15.93 29.58 41.88
C ARG A 153 -14.42 29.31 41.74
N PRO A 154 -13.73 28.83 42.79
CA PRO A 154 -12.30 28.55 42.69
C PRO A 154 -12.04 27.38 41.73
N ALA A 155 -10.95 27.49 40.97
CA ALA A 155 -10.49 26.46 40.04
C ALA A 155 -10.20 25.14 40.78
N SER A 156 -11.07 24.16 40.65
CA SER A 156 -10.84 22.80 41.12
C SER A 156 -10.25 21.93 40.00
N SER A 157 -8.95 21.70 40.12
CA SER A 157 -8.18 20.48 39.83
C SER A 157 -8.86 19.43 38.95
N VAL A 158 -8.39 19.28 37.71
CA VAL A 158 -8.58 18.05 36.92
C VAL A 158 -7.36 17.18 37.14
N ASP A 159 -7.57 16.05 37.82
CA ASP A 159 -6.57 15.02 38.09
C ASP A 159 -6.02 14.40 36.80
N LEU A 160 -4.77 14.73 36.48
CA LEU A 160 -3.93 14.04 35.51
C LEU A 160 -3.26 12.83 36.18
N GLN A 161 -3.97 11.70 36.29
CA GLN A 161 -3.34 10.41 36.63
C GLN A 161 -4.03 9.25 35.89
N ASN A 162 -3.46 8.84 34.76
CA ASN A 162 -3.36 7.42 34.37
C ASN A 162 -2.56 7.27 33.06
N GLU A 163 -1.24 7.24 33.16
CA GLU A 163 -0.38 6.55 32.20
C GLU A 163 0.21 5.30 32.88
N PRO A 164 0.02 4.08 32.35
CA PRO A 164 0.75 2.92 32.81
C PRO A 164 2.17 2.89 32.21
N ASN A 165 3.07 3.49 32.97
CA ASN A 165 4.48 3.17 33.21
C ASN A 165 5.11 2.05 32.34
N ARG A 166 5.98 2.43 31.41
CA ARG A 166 6.81 1.51 30.60
C ARG A 166 8.29 1.89 30.70
N ALA A 167 8.91 1.67 31.86
CA ALA A 167 10.37 1.56 32.00
C ALA A 167 10.75 1.10 33.41
N ASN A 168 11.23 -0.13 33.55
CA ASN A 168 12.35 -0.51 34.43
C ASN A 168 12.53 -2.04 34.36
N VAL A 169 13.45 -2.48 33.49
CA VAL A 169 14.10 -3.79 33.61
C VAL A 169 15.49 -3.49 34.18
N PRO A 170 15.78 -3.89 35.43
CA PRO A 170 17.15 -3.85 35.94
C PRO A 170 17.93 -5.06 35.41
N ASP A 171 19.09 -4.76 34.85
CA ASP A 171 20.20 -5.70 34.65
C ASP A 171 20.65 -6.25 36.01
N ASP A 172 20.76 -7.57 36.14
CA ASP A 172 21.72 -8.25 37.02
C ASP A 172 21.70 -9.76 36.74
N ILE A 173 22.73 -10.24 36.03
CA ILE A 173 23.08 -11.66 35.88
C ILE A 173 24.28 -11.92 36.79
N PRO A 174 24.20 -12.81 37.79
CA PRO A 174 25.37 -13.19 38.55
C PRO A 174 26.24 -14.20 37.79
N GLU A 175 27.54 -13.92 37.89
CA GLU A 175 28.74 -14.60 37.46
C GLU A 175 28.78 -16.09 37.89
N ALA A 176 28.99 -17.00 36.93
CA ALA A 176 29.25 -18.41 37.21
C ALA A 176 30.77 -18.62 37.36
N ALA A 177 31.16 -19.09 38.54
CA ALA A 177 32.45 -19.73 38.82
C ALA A 177 32.42 -21.20 38.39
#